data_AF-A0A430L017-F1
#
_entry.id   AF-A0A430L017-F1
#
_cell.length_a   1.000
_cell.length_b   1.000
_cell.length_c   1.000
_cell.angle_alpha   90.00
_cell.angle_beta   90.00
_cell.angle_gamma   90.00
#
_symmetry.space_group_name_H-M   'P 1'
#
loop_
_entity.id
_entity.type
_entity.pdbx_description
1 polymer ?
#
loop_
_entity_poly.entity_id
_entity_poly.type
_entity_poly.pdbx_seq_one_letter_code
_entity_poly.pdbx_strand_id
1 'polypeptide(L)'
;MDMVQVNDLDGSVVEKMRTLPPPNDLQISRRVIGWNEYRLSQELKDFLLQSFTESHGTFIKEGLPARQAPKEFKMKSLMQFLPNDGFSVRPNTFVVLIPLFNSSTSAKFRTGTGEWHTLRWVPGTFIRIPSGTRGRDVGFDDPVPVYSLMIEVTLEAAGV
;
A
#
# COMPACT_ATOMS: atom_id res chain seq x y z
N MET A 1 -6.85 -13.91 -11.27
CA MET A 1 -7.49 -13.77 -9.95
C MET A 1 -7.13 -12.39 -9.42
N ASP A 2 -8.09 -11.47 -9.42
CA ASP A 2 -7.92 -10.05 -9.07
C ASP A 2 -8.17 -9.77 -7.58
N MET A 3 -7.83 -10.72 -6.72
CA MET A 3 -8.22 -10.66 -5.30
C MET A 3 -7.27 -9.77 -4.51
N VAL A 4 -7.82 -8.81 -3.77
CA VAL A 4 -7.07 -8.08 -2.76
C VAL A 4 -6.80 -9.02 -1.59
N GLN A 5 -5.53 -9.09 -1.17
CA GLN A 5 -5.08 -9.98 -0.10
C GLN A 5 -4.66 -9.16 1.11
N VAL A 6 -5.13 -9.54 2.29
CA VAL A 6 -4.69 -8.97 3.57
C VAL A 6 -3.88 -10.03 4.29
N ASN A 7 -2.65 -9.69 4.69
CA ASN A 7 -1.74 -10.59 5.38
C ASN A 7 -1.12 -9.88 6.57
N ASP A 8 -0.69 -10.63 7.59
CA ASP A 8 0.00 -10.06 8.74
C ASP A 8 1.46 -9.71 8.39
N LEU A 9 1.98 -8.64 9.01
CA LEU A 9 3.38 -8.24 8.91
C LEU A 9 4.22 -8.99 9.95
N ASP A 10 5.50 -9.17 9.64
CA ASP A 10 6.46 -9.69 10.61
C ASP A 10 6.68 -8.72 11.77
N GLY A 11 6.88 -9.29 12.96
CA GLY A 11 7.02 -8.51 14.20
C GLY A 11 8.11 -7.44 14.15
N SER A 12 9.23 -7.70 13.50
CA SER A 12 10.32 -6.72 13.34
C SER A 12 9.90 -5.47 12.54
N VAL A 13 9.11 -5.66 11.48
CA VAL A 13 8.56 -4.57 10.67
C VAL A 13 7.52 -3.79 11.46
N VAL A 14 6.67 -4.49 12.22
CA VAL A 14 5.67 -3.88 13.10
C VAL A 14 6.33 -3.01 14.18
N GLU A 15 7.35 -3.52 14.86
CA GLU A 15 8.06 -2.76 15.90
C GLU A 15 8.69 -1.48 15.33
N LYS A 16 9.30 -1.54 14.14
CA LYS A 16 9.83 -0.32 13.51
C LYS A 16 8.72 0.66 13.13
N MET A 17 7.58 0.19 12.64
CA MET A 17 6.47 1.07 12.30
C MET A 17 5.89 1.79 13.52
N ARG A 18 5.97 1.20 14.71
CA ARG A 18 5.56 1.87 15.95
C ARG A 18 6.45 3.06 16.32
N THR A 19 7.67 3.14 15.80
CA THR A 19 8.55 4.29 16.03
C THR A 19 8.24 5.47 15.11
N LEU A 20 7.27 5.34 14.20
CA LEU A 20 6.87 6.44 13.35
C LEU A 20 6.16 7.53 14.18
N PRO A 21 6.43 8.83 13.90
CA PRO A 21 5.78 9.91 14.61
C PRO A 21 4.26 9.87 14.40
N PRO A 22 3.47 10.25 15.42
CA PRO A 22 2.01 10.27 15.31
C PRO A 22 1.55 11.26 14.24
N PRO A 23 0.33 11.11 13.69
CA PRO A 23 -0.13 11.91 12.56
C PRO A 23 -0.02 13.43 12.74
N ASN A 24 -0.20 13.93 13.96
CA ASN A 24 -0.15 15.36 14.29
C ASN A 24 1.24 15.99 14.14
N ASP A 25 2.30 15.18 14.21
CA ASP A 25 3.70 15.65 14.12
C ASP A 25 4.25 15.51 12.70
N LEU A 26 3.44 14.99 11.76
CA LEU A 26 3.86 14.77 10.39
C LEU A 26 3.80 16.07 9.58
N GLN A 27 4.88 16.34 8.84
CA GLN A 27 4.91 17.43 7.87
C GLN A 27 4.39 16.97 6.51
N ILE A 28 3.37 17.66 6.00
CA ILE A 28 2.84 17.43 4.65
C ILE A 28 3.93 17.78 3.64
N SER A 29 4.34 16.83 2.81
CA SER A 29 5.27 17.06 1.70
C SER A 29 4.54 17.49 0.43
N ARG A 30 3.34 16.94 0.19
CA ARG A 30 2.57 17.19 -1.03
C ARG A 30 1.09 16.98 -0.77
N ARG A 31 0.25 17.79 -1.39
CA ARG A 31 -1.20 17.56 -1.49
C ARG A 31 -1.52 17.10 -2.91
N VAL A 32 -2.18 15.96 -3.03
CA VAL A 32 -2.64 15.39 -4.30
C VAL A 32 -4.16 15.30 -4.23
N ILE A 33 -4.83 15.38 -5.38
CA ILE A 33 -6.27 15.13 -5.42
C ILE A 33 -6.50 13.72 -4.90
N GLY A 34 -7.22 13.62 -3.79
CA GLY A 34 -7.60 12.39 -3.11
C GLY A 34 -6.68 11.87 -2.00
N TRP A 35 -5.47 12.42 -1.83
CA TRP A 35 -4.62 12.09 -0.68
C TRP A 35 -3.60 13.18 -0.35
N ASN A 36 -3.18 13.21 0.92
CA ASN A 36 -2.01 13.96 1.36
C ASN A 36 -0.81 13.03 1.48
N GLU A 37 0.36 13.51 1.09
CA GLU A 37 1.64 12.83 1.30
C GLU A 37 2.42 13.54 2.41
N TYR A 38 3.02 12.74 3.29
CA TYR A 38 3.84 13.23 4.39
C TYR A 38 5.30 12.86 4.21
N ARG A 39 6.16 13.77 4.66
CA ARG A 39 7.60 13.60 4.57
C ARG A 39 8.06 12.52 5.56
N LEU A 40 8.81 11.55 5.04
CA LEU A 40 9.62 10.62 5.83
C LEU A 40 11.07 10.76 5.39
N SER A 41 12.01 10.50 6.31
CA SER A 41 13.43 10.46 5.96
C SER A 41 13.70 9.32 4.98
N GLN A 42 14.67 9.51 4.08
CA GLN A 42 15.04 8.48 3.12
C GLN A 42 15.60 7.23 3.83
N GLU A 43 16.43 7.42 4.85
CA GLU A 43 16.94 6.36 5.71
C GLU A 43 15.83 5.46 6.28
N LEU A 44 14.75 6.05 6.78
CA LEU A 44 13.62 5.30 7.31
C LEU A 44 12.85 4.57 6.20
N LYS A 45 12.66 5.21 5.04
CA LYS A 45 12.02 4.56 3.88
C LYS A 45 12.82 3.35 3.41
N ASP A 46 14.14 3.50 3.29
CA ASP A 46 15.04 2.44 2.84
C ASP A 46 15.07 1.28 3.83
N PHE A 47 15.17 1.58 5.13
CA PHE A 47 15.10 0.57 6.18
C PHE A 47 13.80 -0.23 6.10
N LEU A 48 12.64 0.45 6.09
CA LEU A 48 11.34 -0.22 6.08
C LEU A 48 11.15 -1.04 4.79
N LEU A 49 11.61 -0.53 3.65
CA LEU A 49 11.54 -1.23 2.38
C LEU A 49 12.41 -2.48 2.37
N GLN A 50 13.65 -2.38 2.87
CA GLN A 50 14.56 -3.50 2.97
C GLN A 50 13.98 -4.59 3.88
N SER A 51 13.57 -4.24 5.11
CA SER A 51 12.99 -5.20 6.05
C SER A 51 11.72 -5.86 5.50
N PHE A 52 10.85 -5.09 4.84
CA PHE A 52 9.67 -5.65 4.19
C PHE A 52 10.04 -6.61 3.07
N THR A 53 11.02 -6.26 2.22
CA THR A 53 11.43 -7.09 1.09
C THR A 53 12.09 -8.39 1.55
N GLU A 54 12.92 -8.34 2.58
CA GLU A 54 13.56 -9.52 3.18
C GLU A 54 12.53 -10.48 3.77
N SER A 55 11.47 -9.97 4.39
CA SER A 55 10.51 -10.81 5.11
C SER A 55 9.32 -11.26 4.25
N HIS A 56 8.84 -10.40 3.34
CA HIS A 56 7.62 -10.62 2.53
C HIS A 56 7.87 -10.67 1.03
N GLY A 57 9.07 -10.34 0.55
CA GLY A 57 9.35 -10.26 -0.89
C GLY A 57 9.15 -11.58 -1.63
N THR A 58 9.45 -12.71 -0.99
CA THR A 58 9.24 -14.05 -1.56
C THR A 58 7.75 -14.38 -1.66
N PHE A 59 6.97 -14.16 -0.60
CA PHE A 59 5.53 -14.35 -0.60
C PHE A 59 4.85 -13.54 -1.72
N ILE A 60 5.27 -12.30 -1.88
CA ILE A 60 4.80 -11.42 -2.94
C ILE A 60 5.11 -11.98 -4.34
N LYS A 61 6.31 -12.54 -4.55
CA LYS A 61 6.71 -13.18 -5.81
C LYS A 61 5.86 -14.41 -6.11
N GLU A 62 5.63 -15.28 -5.13
CA GLU A 62 4.85 -16.51 -5.28
C GLU A 62 3.39 -16.24 -5.64
N GLY A 63 2.84 -15.12 -5.17
CA GLY A 63 1.48 -14.69 -5.49
C GLY A 63 1.30 -14.08 -6.89
N LEU A 64 2.35 -13.97 -7.71
CA LEU A 64 2.27 -13.38 -9.05
C LEU A 64 1.91 -14.42 -10.14
N PRO A 65 1.22 -14.02 -11.22
CA PRO A 65 1.03 -14.86 -12.40
C PRO A 65 2.36 -15.35 -12.98
N ALA A 66 2.34 -16.55 -13.59
CA ALA A 66 3.50 -17.08 -14.31
C ALA A 66 3.99 -16.07 -15.36
N ARG A 67 5.33 -15.91 -15.46
CA ARG A 67 6.04 -14.92 -16.32
C ARG A 67 6.00 -13.46 -15.85
N GLN A 68 5.40 -13.15 -14.70
CA GLN A 68 5.57 -11.84 -14.05
C GLN A 68 6.61 -11.95 -12.94
N ALA A 69 7.66 -11.14 -13.01
CA ALA A 69 8.66 -11.01 -11.97
C ALA A 69 8.69 -9.56 -11.45
N PRO A 70 8.87 -9.32 -10.14
CA PRO A 70 9.14 -7.98 -9.64
C PRO A 70 10.47 -7.47 -10.20
N LYS A 71 10.43 -6.29 -10.82
CA LYS A 71 11.60 -5.56 -11.29
C LYS A 71 12.12 -4.57 -10.25
N GLU A 72 11.21 -3.88 -9.56
CA GLU A 72 11.53 -2.82 -8.63
C GLU A 72 10.51 -2.78 -7.50
N PHE A 73 10.98 -2.61 -6.27
CA PHE A 73 10.16 -2.22 -5.12
C PHE A 73 10.50 -0.79 -4.74
N LYS A 74 9.48 0.06 -4.59
CA LYS A 74 9.66 1.46 -4.28
C LYS A 74 8.73 1.90 -3.15
N MET A 75 9.32 2.24 -2.01
CA MET A 75 8.60 2.87 -0.91
C MET A 75 8.21 4.31 -1.27
N LYS A 76 6.93 4.61 -1.19
CA LYS A 76 6.38 5.96 -1.39
C LYS A 76 6.36 6.71 -0.06
N SER A 77 5.94 7.96 -0.12
CA SER A 77 5.66 8.74 1.08
C SER A 77 4.49 8.14 1.86
N LEU A 78 4.42 8.45 3.15
CA LEU A 78 3.25 8.13 3.96
C LEU A 78 2.04 8.85 3.37
N MET A 79 0.96 8.13 3.12
CA MET A 79 -0.25 8.65 2.50
C MET A 79 -1.38 8.72 3.52
N GLN A 80 -2.14 9.82 3.50
CA GLN A 80 -3.45 9.93 4.12
C GLN A 80 -4.48 9.98 3.01
N PHE A 81 -5.25 8.92 2.86
CA PHE A 81 -6.37 8.87 1.93
C PHE A 81 -7.57 9.58 2.53
N LEU A 82 -8.18 10.48 1.75
CA LEU A 82 -9.34 11.24 2.18
C LEU A 82 -10.64 10.43 1.96
N PRO A 83 -11.72 10.74 2.69
CA PRO A 83 -13.02 10.11 2.48
C PRO A 83 -13.53 10.31 1.04
N ASN A 84 -14.08 9.26 0.44
CA ASN A 84 -14.62 9.19 -0.92
C ASN A 84 -13.59 9.41 -2.05
N ASP A 85 -12.30 9.35 -1.73
CA ASP A 85 -11.22 9.61 -2.66
C ASP A 85 -10.35 8.38 -2.91
N GLY A 86 -9.43 8.47 -3.85
CA GLY A 86 -8.69 7.30 -4.32
C GLY A 86 -7.46 7.60 -5.16
N PHE A 87 -6.85 6.53 -5.68
CA PHE A 87 -5.70 6.60 -6.58
C PHE A 87 -5.78 5.55 -7.68
N SER A 88 -5.09 5.79 -8.79
CA SER A 88 -4.99 4.84 -9.90
C SER A 88 -3.65 4.12 -9.88
N VAL A 89 -3.71 2.79 -9.85
CA VAL A 89 -2.56 1.90 -10.05
C VAL A 89 -2.29 1.77 -11.55
N ARG A 90 -1.03 1.92 -11.97
CA ARG A 90 -0.63 1.82 -13.38
C ARG A 90 -0.63 0.37 -13.88
N PRO A 91 -0.75 0.13 -15.20
CA PRO A 91 -0.46 -1.18 -15.78
C PRO A 91 0.93 -1.68 -15.37
N ASN A 92 1.08 -2.99 -15.15
CA ASN A 92 2.34 -3.65 -14.76
C ASN A 92 2.94 -3.17 -13.43
N THR A 93 2.11 -2.65 -12.52
CA THR A 93 2.54 -2.26 -11.18
C THR A 93 1.50 -2.74 -10.19
N PHE A 94 1.84 -3.53 -9.18
CA PHE A 94 0.89 -3.71 -8.06
C PHE A 94 1.33 -2.86 -6.87
N VAL A 95 0.39 -2.60 -5.98
CA VAL A 95 0.62 -1.77 -4.80
C VAL A 95 0.45 -2.61 -3.55
N VAL A 96 1.36 -2.44 -2.60
CA VAL A 96 1.18 -2.91 -1.23
C VAL A 96 0.91 -1.71 -0.34
N LEU A 97 -0.22 -1.73 0.35
CA LEU A 97 -0.57 -0.77 1.38
C LEU A 97 -0.28 -1.36 2.74
N ILE A 98 0.36 -0.58 3.61
CA ILE A 98 0.61 -0.95 4.99
C ILE A 98 -0.14 0.04 5.88
N PRO A 99 -1.33 -0.35 6.39
CA PRO A 99 -2.13 0.44 7.32
C PRO A 99 -1.35 0.98 8.51
N LEU A 100 -1.56 2.25 8.82
CA LEU A 100 -0.99 2.93 9.99
C LEU A 100 -2.04 3.80 10.68
N PHE A 101 -1.78 4.12 11.95
CA PHE A 101 -2.37 5.20 12.75
C PHE A 101 -3.91 5.34 12.84
N ASN A 102 -4.70 4.43 12.29
CA ASN A 102 -6.15 4.56 12.29
C ASN A 102 -6.81 3.90 13.49
N SER A 103 -7.94 4.49 13.88
CA SER A 103 -8.91 3.92 14.83
C SER A 103 -9.86 2.90 14.19
N SER A 104 -10.06 2.95 12.87
CA SER A 104 -10.94 2.02 12.14
C SER A 104 -10.21 0.70 11.90
N THR A 105 -10.85 -0.42 12.26
CA THR A 105 -10.34 -1.78 12.01
C THR A 105 -10.59 -2.27 10.60
N SER A 106 -11.24 -1.44 9.78
CA SER A 106 -11.60 -1.77 8.40
C SER A 106 -11.58 -0.55 7.50
N ALA A 107 -11.36 -0.75 6.20
CA ALA A 107 -11.55 0.28 5.19
C ALA A 107 -12.45 -0.25 4.09
N LYS A 108 -13.41 0.57 3.63
CA LYS A 108 -14.14 0.29 2.40
C LYS A 108 -13.24 0.62 1.23
N PHE A 109 -13.07 -0.34 0.33
CA PHE A 109 -12.31 -0.16 -0.90
C PHE A 109 -13.13 -0.62 -2.10
N ARG A 110 -12.88 -0.02 -3.25
CA ARG A 110 -13.42 -0.49 -4.53
C ARG A 110 -12.29 -0.64 -5.53
N THR A 111 -12.38 -1.66 -6.38
CA THR A 111 -11.46 -1.86 -7.51
C THR A 111 -12.17 -1.60 -8.84
N GLY A 112 -11.44 -1.74 -9.95
CA GLY A 112 -11.94 -1.47 -11.31
C GLY A 112 -13.20 -2.25 -11.73
N THR A 113 -13.67 -3.24 -10.96
CA THR A 113 -14.94 -3.94 -11.18
C THR A 113 -16.18 -3.12 -10.81
N GLY A 114 -16.03 -2.05 -10.03
CA GLY A 114 -17.16 -1.24 -9.59
C GLY A 114 -17.70 -1.59 -8.21
N GLU A 115 -17.34 -2.76 -7.67
CA GLU A 115 -17.87 -3.28 -6.41
C GLU A 115 -17.10 -2.74 -5.19
N TRP A 116 -17.86 -2.32 -4.19
CA TRP A 116 -17.32 -1.97 -2.87
C TRP A 116 -17.15 -3.23 -2.04
N HIS A 117 -16.02 -3.29 -1.36
CA HIS A 117 -15.62 -4.37 -0.49
C HIS A 117 -15.07 -3.76 0.81
N THR A 118 -15.16 -4.50 1.91
CA THR A 118 -14.61 -4.07 3.19
C THR A 118 -13.41 -4.95 3.52
N LEU A 119 -12.26 -4.34 3.80
CA LEU A 119 -11.05 -5.06 4.22
C LEU A 119 -10.74 -4.76 5.66
N ARG A 120 -10.10 -5.71 6.32
CA ARG A 120 -9.37 -5.47 7.55
C ARG A 120 -8.27 -4.43 7.28
N TRP A 121 -8.29 -3.35 8.05
CA TRP A 121 -7.34 -2.24 7.98
C TRP A 121 -6.77 -2.01 9.37
N VAL A 122 -5.73 -2.76 9.72
CA VAL A 122 -5.20 -2.77 11.08
C VAL A 122 -3.67 -2.64 11.02
N PRO A 123 -3.05 -1.78 11.85
CA PRO A 123 -1.60 -1.74 11.97
C PRO A 123 -1.03 -3.13 12.28
N GLY A 124 0.05 -3.50 11.58
CA GLY A 124 0.60 -4.85 11.63
C GLY A 124 0.06 -5.80 10.56
N THR A 125 -0.68 -5.28 9.58
CA THR A 125 -1.04 -6.00 8.35
C THR A 125 -0.47 -5.30 7.13
N PHE A 126 -0.42 -6.00 6.01
CA PHE A 126 -0.26 -5.40 4.69
C PHE A 126 -1.34 -5.90 3.73
N ILE A 127 -1.68 -5.04 2.78
CA ILE A 127 -2.75 -5.25 1.82
C ILE A 127 -2.14 -5.19 0.43
N ARG A 128 -2.25 -6.28 -0.32
CA ARG A 128 -1.78 -6.35 -1.71
C ARG A 128 -2.93 -6.03 -2.66
N ILE A 129 -2.75 -5.01 -3.48
CA ILE A 129 -3.68 -4.58 -4.52
C ILE A 129 -3.06 -4.87 -5.90
N PRO A 130 -3.52 -5.90 -6.62
CA PRO A 130 -2.96 -6.22 -7.93
C PRO A 130 -3.30 -5.13 -8.97
N SER A 131 -2.38 -4.82 -9.89
CA SER A 131 -2.76 -4.10 -11.12
C SER A 131 -3.59 -4.99 -12.01
N GLY A 132 -4.65 -4.42 -12.59
CA GLY A 132 -5.18 -4.92 -13.85
C GLY A 132 -4.27 -4.53 -15.03
N THR A 133 -4.39 -5.22 -16.17
CA THR A 133 -3.69 -4.90 -17.42
C THR A 133 -3.95 -3.50 -17.97
N ARG A 134 -5.01 -2.82 -17.51
CA ARG A 134 -5.39 -1.45 -17.91
C ARG A 134 -5.21 -0.42 -16.81
N GLY A 135 -4.50 -0.77 -15.73
CA GLY A 135 -4.52 0.00 -14.49
C GLY A 135 -5.78 -0.27 -13.66
N ARG A 136 -5.83 0.29 -12.45
CA ARG A 136 -6.92 0.05 -11.49
C ARG A 136 -7.11 1.23 -10.58
N ASP A 137 -8.32 1.78 -10.53
CA ASP A 137 -8.68 2.77 -9.51
C ASP A 137 -8.99 2.09 -8.18
N VAL A 138 -8.49 2.69 -7.10
CA VAL A 138 -8.69 2.30 -5.71
C VAL A 138 -9.35 3.48 -5.02
N GLY A 139 -10.62 3.34 -4.62
CA GLY A 139 -11.33 4.35 -3.83
C GLY A 139 -11.46 3.94 -2.36
N PHE A 140 -11.53 4.90 -1.45
CA PHE A 140 -11.75 4.72 -0.02
C PHE A 140 -13.04 5.42 0.40
N ASP A 141 -13.94 4.71 1.07
CA ASP A 141 -15.21 5.25 1.59
C ASP A 141 -15.30 5.03 3.11
N ASP A 142 -14.35 5.61 3.84
CA ASP A 142 -14.33 5.64 5.31
C ASP A 142 -14.67 7.06 5.79
N PRO A 143 -15.51 7.23 6.82
CA PRO A 143 -15.81 8.56 7.38
C PRO A 143 -14.59 9.28 7.97
N VAL A 144 -13.50 8.57 8.25
CA VAL A 144 -12.26 9.12 8.79
C VAL A 144 -11.12 8.88 7.80
N PRO A 145 -10.19 9.84 7.62
CA PRO A 145 -9.02 9.61 6.77
C PRO A 145 -8.22 8.40 7.22
N VAL A 146 -7.70 7.64 6.25
CA VAL A 146 -6.90 6.45 6.54
C VAL A 146 -5.44 6.65 6.17
N TYR A 147 -4.52 6.28 7.09
CA TYR A 147 -3.08 6.41 6.86
C TYR A 147 -2.46 5.08 6.42
N SER A 148 -1.55 5.15 5.45
CA SER A 148 -0.83 3.99 4.96
C SER A 148 0.56 4.36 4.44
N LEU A 149 1.55 3.51 4.70
CA LEU A 149 2.71 3.45 3.80
C LEU A 149 2.29 2.73 2.52
N MET A 150 2.91 3.12 1.42
CA MET A 150 2.66 2.50 0.11
C MET A 150 3.98 2.03 -0.47
N ILE A 151 4.02 0.77 -0.89
CA ILE A 151 5.11 0.21 -1.68
C ILE A 151 4.55 -0.04 -3.08
N GLU A 152 5.09 0.65 -4.08
CA GLU A 152 4.85 0.35 -5.48
C GLU A 152 5.80 -0.76 -5.90
N VAL A 153 5.27 -1.82 -6.52
CA VAL A 153 6.07 -2.90 -7.07
C VAL A 153 5.88 -2.94 -8.58
N THR A 154 6.90 -2.52 -9.30
CA THR A 154 6.93 -2.57 -10.76
C THR A 154 7.26 -3.98 -11.20
N LEU A 155 6.46 -4.52 -12.10
CA LEU A 155 6.68 -5.83 -12.69
C LEU A 155 7.48 -5.70 -13.98
N GLU A 156 8.24 -6.74 -14.32
CA GLU A 156 8.77 -6.90 -15.66
C GLU A 156 7.62 -6.90 -16.67
N ALA A 157 7.84 -6.26 -17.82
CA ALA A 157 6.90 -6.37 -18.93
C ALA A 157 6.82 -7.85 -19.31
N ALA A 158 5.61 -8.41 -19.35
CA ALA A 158 5.42 -9.76 -19.81
C ALA A 158 5.98 -9.84 -21.23
N GLY A 159 7.12 -10.50 -21.40
CA GLY A 159 7.71 -10.74 -22.71
C GLY A 159 6.67 -11.45 -23.57
N VAL A 160 6.30 -10.82 -24.68
CA VAL A 160 5.50 -11.43 -25.74
C VAL A 160 6.39 -12.37 -26.53
#